data_AF-A0A7J6JA61-F1
#
_entry.id   AF-A0A7J6JA61-F1
#
_cell.length_a   1.000
_cell.length_b   1.000
_cell.length_c   1.000
_cell.angle_alpha   90.00
_cell.angle_beta   90.00
_cell.angle_gamma   90.00
#
_symmetry.space_group_name_H-M   'P 1'
#
loop_
_entity.id
_entity.type
_entity.pdbx_description
1 polymer ?
#
loop_
_entity_poly.entity_id
_entity_poly.type
_entity_poly.pdbx_seq_one_letter_code
_entity_poly.pdbx_strand_id
1 'polypeptide(L)'
;MPIPRVVVMSLAREGPPTVCPSIASDLAAAVAGQPSGLNTPNRQPSSTTRQLHTATRRDQPHIAIMPDQPVSVLFVCLGNICRSTMAEGIFRHITQKPPYKGLVSKVDSCGTAAYHVGDPPDERTMMTLEDNGIMDYRHSSRKVSPADFDKFDYIFAMDRSNLQDLQRLQQRAHSDSRAKVMLFGEFSGKQRPETVSDPYYGGDEGFTKAYEQCTRFTGNFLKHLFPDIDPKA
;
A
#
# COMPACT_ATOMS: atom_id res chain seq x y z
N MET A 1 39.32 -23.22 30.72
CA MET A 1 39.32 -21.98 31.52
C MET A 1 37.99 -21.27 31.27
N PRO A 2 37.11 -21.12 32.27
CA PRO A 2 35.81 -20.49 32.06
C PRO A 2 35.89 -18.98 32.27
N ILE A 3 35.39 -18.21 31.29
CA ILE A 3 35.22 -16.75 31.36
C ILE A 3 33.81 -16.47 31.93
N PRO A 4 33.64 -15.51 32.86
CA PRO A 4 32.45 -15.44 33.71
C PRO A 4 31.26 -14.71 33.08
N ARG A 5 30.06 -15.08 33.57
CA ARG A 5 28.75 -14.49 33.30
C ARG A 5 28.71 -13.02 33.74
N VAL A 6 28.23 -12.14 32.86
CA VAL A 6 27.86 -10.77 33.22
C VAL A 6 26.42 -10.76 33.74
N VAL A 7 26.26 -10.26 34.96
CA VAL A 7 25.00 -10.11 35.69
C VAL A 7 24.33 -8.79 35.30
N VAL A 8 23.03 -8.86 35.02
CA VAL A 8 22.13 -7.75 34.73
C VAL A 8 21.87 -6.95 36.00
N MET A 9 22.17 -5.64 36.00
CA MET A 9 21.70 -4.71 37.03
C MET A 9 20.43 -3.99 36.56
N SER A 10 19.34 -4.33 37.24
CA SER A 10 18.07 -3.61 37.25
C SER A 10 18.22 -2.32 38.05
N LEU A 11 17.80 -1.18 37.47
CA LEU A 11 17.49 0.03 38.21
C LEU A 11 16.11 0.52 37.75
N ALA A 12 15.17 0.50 38.68
CA ALA A 12 13.82 1.00 38.55
C ALA A 12 13.63 2.25 39.43
N ARG A 13 12.61 3.04 39.06
CA ARG A 13 12.02 4.25 39.71
C ARG A 13 12.72 5.56 39.28
N GLU A 14 12.00 6.59 38.84
CA GLU A 14 10.85 7.22 39.50
C GLU A 14 9.72 7.70 38.56
N GLY A 15 8.57 8.02 39.17
CA GLY A 15 7.25 8.24 38.57
C GLY A 15 6.94 9.65 37.98
N PRO A 16 5.65 9.93 37.71
CA PRO A 16 5.23 10.92 36.71
C PRO A 16 4.83 12.28 37.33
N PRO A 17 4.89 13.39 36.58
CA PRO A 17 4.16 14.59 36.94
C PRO A 17 2.85 14.75 36.14
N THR A 18 1.76 14.68 36.90
CA THR A 18 0.65 15.65 37.03
C THR A 18 -0.17 16.10 35.80
N VAL A 19 -1.49 15.94 35.96
CA VAL A 19 -2.60 16.38 35.09
C VAL A 19 -3.22 17.69 35.63
N CYS A 20 -3.88 18.45 34.73
CA CYS A 20 -5.06 19.34 34.89
C CYS A 20 -4.82 20.85 34.55
N PRO A 21 -5.85 21.63 34.14
CA PRO A 21 -7.13 21.28 33.49
C PRO A 21 -7.56 22.21 32.32
N SER A 22 -8.62 21.75 31.62
CA SER A 22 -9.72 22.47 30.92
C SER A 22 -9.54 23.89 30.35
N ILE A 23 -9.98 24.10 29.10
CA ILE A 23 -11.12 24.98 28.75
C ILE A 23 -11.60 24.68 27.33
N ALA A 24 -12.90 24.92 27.15
CA ALA A 24 -13.74 24.51 26.05
C ALA A 24 -13.87 25.58 24.95
N SER A 25 -14.58 25.16 23.90
CA SER A 25 -15.33 25.95 22.92
C SER A 25 -14.55 26.59 21.79
N ASP A 26 -14.86 26.16 20.56
CA ASP A 26 -15.42 27.09 19.60
C ASP A 26 -16.31 26.37 18.59
N LEU A 27 -17.56 26.82 18.57
CA LEU A 27 -18.67 26.38 17.76
C LEU A 27 -18.74 27.25 16.50
N ALA A 28 -19.04 26.63 15.38
CA ALA A 28 -19.27 27.24 14.08
C ALA A 28 -20.36 28.34 14.10
N ALA A 29 -20.17 29.38 13.27
CA ALA A 29 -21.20 29.92 12.37
C ALA A 29 -20.64 31.08 11.53
N ALA A 30 -20.38 30.83 10.25
CA ALA A 30 -20.18 31.88 9.26
C ALA A 30 -21.55 32.33 8.73
N VAL A 31 -21.82 33.63 8.90
CA VAL A 31 -23.04 34.33 8.46
C VAL A 31 -22.96 34.56 6.94
N ALA A 32 -23.92 33.99 6.20
CA ALA A 32 -24.17 34.31 4.80
C ALA A 32 -24.99 35.60 4.70
N GLY A 33 -24.54 36.51 3.85
CA GLY A 33 -25.24 37.75 3.52
C GLY A 33 -25.76 37.76 2.09
N GLN A 34 -26.94 38.37 1.96
CA GLN A 34 -27.47 39.16 0.83
C GLN A 34 -28.41 38.51 -0.21
N PRO A 35 -29.34 39.33 -0.78
CA PRO A 35 -30.76 38.97 -0.87
C PRO A 35 -31.40 39.04 -2.27
N SER A 36 -32.64 38.54 -2.34
CA SER A 36 -33.82 39.03 -3.09
C SER A 36 -33.79 39.27 -4.61
N GLY A 37 -34.75 38.64 -5.30
CA GLY A 37 -35.30 39.03 -6.61
C GLY A 37 -36.15 37.88 -7.22
N LEU A 38 -37.45 37.81 -6.96
CA LEU A 38 -38.59 38.31 -7.75
C LEU A 38 -38.85 37.61 -9.11
N ASN A 39 -40.15 37.32 -9.30
CA ASN A 39 -40.90 37.01 -10.53
C ASN A 39 -41.04 35.57 -11.05
N THR A 40 -42.23 35.00 -10.82
CA THR A 40 -43.00 34.21 -11.79
C THR A 40 -43.82 35.17 -12.69
N PRO A 41 -44.23 34.82 -13.94
CA PRO A 41 -45.35 33.89 -14.15
C PRO A 41 -45.32 33.01 -15.43
N ASN A 42 -45.95 31.84 -15.29
CA ASN A 42 -46.78 31.07 -16.24
C ASN A 42 -46.78 31.41 -17.75
N ARG A 43 -46.44 30.43 -18.61
CA ARG A 43 -47.12 30.18 -19.91
C ARG A 43 -46.71 28.83 -20.55
N GLN A 44 -47.68 27.92 -20.72
CA GLN A 44 -47.77 27.03 -21.89
C GLN A 44 -48.54 27.79 -23.01
N PRO A 45 -48.60 27.37 -24.30
CA PRO A 45 -48.40 26.01 -24.85
C PRO A 45 -47.63 25.96 -26.18
N SER A 46 -47.39 24.74 -26.69
CA SER A 46 -47.72 24.31 -28.06
C SER A 46 -46.78 23.23 -28.61
N SER A 47 -47.41 22.32 -29.34
CA SER A 47 -46.92 21.16 -30.05
C SER A 47 -45.84 21.47 -31.10
N THR A 48 -44.74 20.74 -31.08
CA THR A 48 -43.96 20.48 -32.30
C THR A 48 -43.32 19.09 -32.21
N THR A 49 -43.80 18.20 -33.07
CA THR A 49 -43.24 16.88 -33.36
C THR A 49 -41.77 17.01 -33.73
N ARG A 50 -40.86 16.43 -32.94
CA ARG A 50 -39.46 16.21 -33.32
C ARG A 50 -39.15 14.72 -33.18
N GLN A 51 -38.91 14.08 -34.31
CA GLN A 51 -38.51 12.68 -34.43
C GLN A 51 -37.30 12.40 -33.53
N LEU A 52 -37.49 11.53 -32.55
CA LEU A 52 -36.41 10.91 -31.77
C LEU A 52 -35.77 9.82 -32.65
N HIS A 53 -34.72 10.17 -33.38
CA HIS A 53 -33.70 9.18 -33.74
C HIS A 53 -32.87 8.91 -32.50
N THR A 54 -33.32 7.99 -31.64
CA THR A 54 -32.45 7.38 -30.63
C THR A 54 -31.51 6.44 -31.38
N ALA A 55 -30.40 7.00 -31.86
CA ALA A 55 -29.22 6.23 -32.17
C ALA A 55 -28.85 5.46 -30.89
N THR A 56 -29.06 4.15 -30.92
CA THR A 56 -28.60 3.23 -29.88
C THR A 56 -27.11 3.51 -29.70
N ARG A 57 -26.79 4.10 -28.55
CA ARG A 57 -25.43 4.36 -28.08
C ARG A 57 -24.79 2.97 -28.01
N ARG A 58 -24.08 2.58 -29.07
CA ARG A 58 -23.29 1.36 -29.08
C ARG A 58 -22.34 1.49 -27.90
N ASP A 59 -22.50 0.59 -26.93
CA ASP A 59 -21.57 0.40 -25.85
C ASP A 59 -20.16 0.38 -26.45
N GLN A 60 -19.37 1.41 -26.13
CA GLN A 60 -17.94 1.35 -26.37
C GLN A 60 -17.42 0.27 -25.42
N PRO A 61 -16.72 -0.76 -25.91
CA PRO A 61 -16.03 -1.67 -25.02
C PRO A 61 -15.02 -0.82 -24.24
N HIS A 62 -15.06 -0.91 -22.92
CA HIS A 62 -13.97 -0.47 -22.07
C HIS A 62 -12.73 -1.27 -22.50
N ILE A 63 -11.92 -0.70 -23.39
CA ILE A 63 -10.59 -1.21 -23.70
C ILE A 63 -9.81 -1.05 -22.40
N ALA A 64 -9.62 -2.15 -21.68
CA ALA A 64 -8.70 -2.18 -20.57
C ALA A 64 -7.31 -1.90 -21.14
N ILE A 65 -6.77 -0.73 -20.79
CA ILE A 65 -5.44 -0.31 -21.22
C ILE A 65 -4.46 -1.13 -20.39
N MET A 66 -4.00 -2.25 -20.96
CA MET A 66 -2.81 -2.93 -20.49
C MET A 66 -1.65 -1.93 -20.51
N PRO A 67 -0.79 -1.88 -19.49
CA PRO A 67 0.33 -0.96 -19.51
C PRO A 67 1.21 -1.31 -20.73
N ASP A 68 1.52 -0.29 -21.55
CA ASP A 68 2.34 -0.45 -22.77
C ASP A 68 3.74 -0.99 -22.47
N GLN A 69 4.16 -1.00 -21.20
CA GLN A 69 5.45 -1.49 -20.70
C GLN A 69 5.29 -2.29 -19.40
N PRO A 70 6.19 -3.26 -19.12
CA PRO A 70 6.13 -4.05 -17.90
C PRO A 70 6.33 -3.21 -16.65
N VAL A 71 5.47 -3.40 -15.64
CA VAL A 71 5.44 -2.57 -14.43
C VAL A 71 6.54 -2.94 -13.44
N SER A 72 6.96 -1.97 -12.65
CA SER A 72 7.93 -2.14 -11.58
C SER A 72 7.32 -1.84 -10.20
N VAL A 73 7.57 -2.72 -9.23
CA VAL A 73 6.92 -2.69 -7.90
C VAL A 73 7.95 -2.78 -6.77
N LEU A 74 7.82 -1.91 -5.77
CA LEU A 74 8.64 -1.87 -4.56
C LEU A 74 7.78 -1.99 -3.30
N PHE A 75 8.11 -2.93 -2.41
CA PHE A 75 7.44 -3.11 -1.13
C PHE A 75 8.25 -2.52 0.02
N VAL A 76 7.60 -1.77 0.92
CA VAL A 76 8.31 -1.00 1.96
C VAL A 76 7.68 -1.18 3.34
N CYS A 77 8.49 -1.63 4.30
CA CYS A 77 8.15 -1.62 5.72
C CYS A 77 9.18 -0.82 6.53
N LEU A 78 9.20 -0.96 7.86
CA LEU A 78 10.17 -0.24 8.71
C LEU A 78 11.59 -0.81 8.59
N GLY A 79 11.74 -2.11 8.86
CA GLY A 79 13.03 -2.78 9.03
C GLY A 79 13.55 -3.55 7.81
N ASN A 80 12.69 -3.84 6.83
CA ASN A 80 12.95 -4.70 5.66
C ASN A 80 13.28 -6.17 5.94
N ILE A 81 12.84 -6.72 7.08
CA ILE A 81 13.09 -8.14 7.41
C ILE A 81 11.82 -9.01 7.44
N CYS A 82 10.65 -8.45 7.83
CA CYS A 82 9.43 -9.25 8.01
C CYS A 82 8.40 -9.08 6.87
N ARG A 83 7.69 -7.95 6.84
CA ARG A 83 6.48 -7.74 6.02
C ARG A 83 6.77 -7.49 4.54
N SER A 84 7.70 -6.58 4.25
CA SER A 84 8.01 -6.20 2.86
C SER A 84 8.70 -7.32 2.10
N THR A 85 9.56 -8.09 2.78
CA THR A 85 10.23 -9.28 2.23
C THR A 85 9.23 -10.40 1.94
N MET A 86 8.27 -10.60 2.85
CA MET A 86 7.15 -11.51 2.61
C MET A 86 6.33 -11.10 1.39
N ALA A 87 5.95 -9.82 1.29
CA ALA A 87 5.21 -9.30 0.14
C ALA A 87 5.99 -9.47 -1.18
N GLU A 88 7.28 -9.15 -1.18
CA GLU A 88 8.15 -9.34 -2.34
C GLU A 88 8.24 -10.81 -2.76
N GLY A 89 8.47 -11.71 -1.81
CA GLY A 89 8.57 -13.15 -2.07
C GLY A 89 7.30 -13.69 -2.73
N ILE A 90 6.14 -13.37 -2.18
CA ILE A 90 4.83 -13.75 -2.74
C ILE A 90 4.65 -13.14 -4.14
N PHE A 91 4.84 -11.83 -4.27
CA PHE A 91 4.59 -11.12 -5.52
C PHE A 91 5.49 -11.61 -6.64
N ARG A 92 6.78 -11.80 -6.35
CA ARG A 92 7.78 -12.33 -7.29
C ARG A 92 7.44 -13.76 -7.69
N HIS A 93 7.09 -14.62 -6.74
CA HIS A 93 6.72 -16.01 -7.02
C HIS A 93 5.54 -16.13 -7.99
N ILE A 94 4.53 -15.27 -7.84
CA ILE A 94 3.35 -15.25 -8.71
C ILE A 94 3.69 -14.66 -10.09
N THR A 95 4.42 -13.54 -10.11
CA THR A 95 4.64 -12.75 -11.35
C THR A 95 5.71 -13.32 -12.28
N GLN A 96 6.57 -14.20 -11.79
CA GLN A 96 7.57 -14.89 -12.62
C GLN A 96 6.99 -16.05 -13.45
N LYS A 97 5.73 -16.42 -13.20
CA LYS A 97 5.04 -17.52 -13.87
C LYS A 97 3.97 -16.99 -14.82
N PRO A 98 3.59 -17.75 -15.88
CA PRO A 98 2.38 -17.45 -16.63
C PRO A 98 1.17 -17.36 -15.67
N PRO A 99 0.19 -16.48 -15.96
CA PRO A 99 0.10 -15.60 -17.12
C PRO A 99 0.83 -14.25 -16.97
N TYR A 100 1.44 -13.96 -15.82
CA TYR A 100 2.03 -12.65 -15.52
C TYR A 100 3.48 -12.47 -15.98
N LYS A 101 4.13 -13.57 -16.38
CA LYS A 101 5.52 -13.58 -16.82
C LYS A 101 5.75 -12.57 -17.95
N GLY A 102 6.65 -11.62 -17.72
CA GLY A 102 7.00 -10.57 -18.67
C GLY A 102 6.17 -9.28 -18.54
N LEU A 103 5.12 -9.26 -17.70
CA LEU A 103 4.32 -8.07 -17.44
C LEU A 103 4.84 -7.24 -16.27
N VAL A 104 5.70 -7.83 -15.45
CA VAL A 104 6.38 -7.18 -14.33
C VAL A 104 7.88 -7.20 -14.61
N SER A 105 8.48 -6.02 -14.80
CA SER A 105 9.92 -5.89 -15.10
C SER A 105 10.78 -6.06 -13.85
N LYS A 106 10.31 -5.54 -12.71
CA LYS A 106 11.10 -5.48 -11.49
C LYS A 106 10.23 -5.59 -10.24
N VAL A 107 10.70 -6.38 -9.29
CA VAL A 107 10.12 -6.53 -7.95
C VAL A 107 11.25 -6.45 -6.94
N ASP A 108 11.08 -5.66 -5.88
CA ASP A 108 12.08 -5.46 -4.84
C ASP A 108 11.40 -5.08 -3.51
N SER A 109 12.16 -5.07 -2.42
CA SER A 109 11.70 -4.54 -1.13
C SER A 109 12.77 -3.75 -0.38
N CYS A 110 12.33 -2.79 0.44
CA CYS A 110 13.23 -1.99 1.28
C CYS A 110 12.57 -1.53 2.60
N GLY A 111 13.35 -0.83 3.43
CA GLY A 111 12.94 -0.32 4.73
C GLY A 111 13.05 1.21 4.83
N THR A 112 12.14 1.86 5.56
CA THR A 112 12.19 3.32 5.78
C THR A 112 13.31 3.71 6.74
N ALA A 113 13.47 2.96 7.84
CA ALA A 113 14.56 3.16 8.79
C ALA A 113 15.79 2.30 8.44
N ALA A 114 15.52 1.04 8.05
CA ALA A 114 16.50 0.02 7.71
C ALA A 114 17.55 -0.21 8.81
N TYR A 115 17.10 -0.54 10.03
CA TYR A 115 17.99 -0.95 11.12
C TYR A 115 18.79 -2.23 10.82
N HIS A 116 18.37 -2.97 9.80
CA HIS A 116 18.87 -4.30 9.45
C HIS A 116 19.59 -4.32 8.09
N VAL A 117 20.14 -3.20 7.58
CA VAL A 117 20.79 -3.21 6.26
C VAL A 117 21.86 -4.30 6.18
N GLY A 118 21.76 -5.18 5.17
CA GLY A 118 22.64 -6.33 4.97
C GLY A 118 22.12 -7.64 5.56
N ASP A 119 21.19 -7.59 6.52
CA ASP A 119 20.67 -8.79 7.17
C ASP A 119 19.72 -9.55 6.23
N PRO A 120 19.65 -10.89 6.33
CA PRO A 120 18.62 -11.67 5.65
C PRO A 120 17.21 -11.33 6.19
N PRO A 121 16.14 -11.75 5.49
CA PRO A 121 14.80 -11.71 6.05
C PRO A 121 14.70 -12.48 7.38
N ASP A 122 13.73 -12.11 8.21
CA ASP A 122 13.43 -12.82 9.46
C ASP A 122 13.16 -14.31 9.17
N GLU A 123 13.75 -15.19 9.96
CA GLU A 123 13.65 -16.65 9.78
C GLU A 123 12.19 -17.12 9.73
N ARG A 124 11.29 -16.48 10.48
CA ARG A 124 9.85 -16.81 10.47
C ARG A 124 9.17 -16.38 9.18
N THR A 125 9.61 -15.27 8.57
CA THR A 125 9.17 -14.90 7.21
C THR A 125 9.64 -15.94 6.21
N MET A 126 10.91 -16.36 6.29
CA MET A 126 11.45 -17.40 5.40
C MET A 126 10.69 -18.71 5.54
N MET A 127 10.49 -19.19 6.78
CA MET A 127 9.73 -20.41 7.07
C MET A 127 8.29 -20.32 6.55
N THR A 128 7.61 -19.19 6.75
CA THR A 128 6.23 -19.01 6.24
C THR A 128 6.18 -19.05 4.71
N LEU A 129 7.17 -18.46 4.03
CA LEU A 129 7.26 -18.51 2.56
C LEU A 129 7.53 -19.94 2.07
N GLU A 130 8.44 -20.66 2.73
CA GLU A 130 8.77 -22.04 2.44
C GLU A 130 7.57 -22.97 2.65
N ASP A 131 6.85 -22.86 3.77
CA ASP A 131 5.64 -23.62 4.05
C ASP A 131 4.55 -23.45 2.97
N ASN A 132 4.61 -22.34 2.21
CA ASN A 132 3.72 -22.05 1.10
C ASN A 132 4.34 -22.28 -0.29
N GLY A 133 5.46 -22.99 -0.38
CA GLY A 133 6.08 -23.43 -1.65
C GLY A 133 7.03 -22.42 -2.28
N ILE A 134 7.43 -21.37 -1.57
CA ILE A 134 8.36 -20.32 -2.04
C ILE A 134 9.75 -20.56 -1.45
N MET A 135 10.51 -21.48 -2.06
CA MET A 135 11.80 -21.97 -1.53
C MET A 135 13.03 -21.19 -2.01
N ASP A 136 12.89 -20.43 -3.09
CA ASP A 136 13.96 -19.73 -3.80
C ASP A 136 14.04 -18.24 -3.44
N TYR A 137 13.28 -17.80 -2.43
CA TYR A 137 13.34 -16.40 -1.99
C TYR A 137 14.68 -16.12 -1.30
N ARG A 138 15.35 -15.06 -1.75
CA ARG A 138 16.61 -14.55 -1.21
C ARG A 138 16.53 -13.03 -1.29
N HIS A 139 16.96 -12.38 -0.23
CA HIS A 139 16.98 -10.93 -0.11
C HIS A 139 18.07 -10.50 0.87
N SER A 140 18.56 -9.29 0.68
CA SER A 140 19.43 -8.61 1.64
C SER A 140 18.75 -7.30 1.98
N SER A 141 18.46 -7.12 3.26
CA SER A 141 17.74 -5.95 3.75
C SER A 141 18.44 -4.67 3.32
N ARG A 142 17.67 -3.67 2.87
CA ARG A 142 18.21 -2.40 2.39
C ARG A 142 17.32 -1.23 2.76
N LYS A 143 17.89 -0.03 2.77
CA LYS A 143 17.15 1.22 2.97
C LYS A 143 16.53 1.72 1.67
N VAL A 144 15.38 2.38 1.79
CA VAL A 144 14.81 3.18 0.71
C VAL A 144 15.80 4.28 0.31
N SER A 145 15.96 4.47 -0.99
CA SER A 145 16.82 5.50 -1.59
C SER A 145 15.96 6.50 -2.38
N PRO A 146 16.38 7.77 -2.52
CA PRO A 146 15.66 8.73 -3.37
C PRO A 146 15.49 8.24 -4.81
N ALA A 147 16.48 7.52 -5.35
CA ALA A 147 16.41 6.95 -6.70
C ALA A 147 15.35 5.85 -6.86
N ASP A 148 14.82 5.28 -5.77
CA ASP A 148 13.72 4.30 -5.86
C ASP A 148 12.43 4.97 -6.39
N PHE A 149 12.21 6.25 -6.11
CA PHE A 149 11.04 7.00 -6.61
C PHE A 149 11.06 7.21 -8.13
N ASP A 150 12.22 7.08 -8.77
CA ASP A 150 12.35 7.19 -10.23
C ASP A 150 12.41 5.82 -10.93
N LYS A 151 12.74 4.76 -10.17
CA LYS A 151 12.94 3.39 -10.70
C LYS A 151 11.70 2.51 -10.65
N PHE A 152 10.72 2.86 -9.83
CA PHE A 152 9.55 2.03 -9.57
C PHE A 152 8.26 2.77 -9.89
N ASP A 153 7.33 2.11 -10.58
CA ASP A 153 6.02 2.66 -10.91
C ASP A 153 5.09 2.65 -9.70
N TYR A 154 5.19 1.61 -8.86
CA TYR A 154 4.39 1.43 -7.66
C TYR A 154 5.26 1.20 -6.44
N ILE A 155 5.03 1.98 -5.38
CA ILE A 155 5.71 1.84 -4.09
C ILE A 155 4.66 1.62 -3.02
N PHE A 156 4.68 0.43 -2.42
CA PHE A 156 3.68 -0.01 -1.45
C PHE A 156 4.17 0.04 -0.02
N ALA A 157 3.54 0.89 0.78
CA ALA A 157 3.70 0.94 2.22
C ALA A 157 2.89 -0.16 2.92
N MET A 158 3.50 -0.86 3.89
CA MET A 158 2.80 -1.90 4.67
C MET A 158 1.80 -1.31 5.67
N ASP A 159 2.10 -0.16 6.24
CA ASP A 159 1.24 0.56 7.19
C ASP A 159 1.26 2.08 6.97
N ARG A 160 0.43 2.79 7.74
CA ARG A 160 0.28 4.24 7.63
C ARG A 160 1.54 5.01 8.03
N SER A 161 2.34 4.48 8.95
CA SER A 161 3.61 5.11 9.34
C SER A 161 4.60 5.03 8.19
N ASN A 162 4.73 3.86 7.56
CA ASN A 162 5.59 3.68 6.40
C ASN A 162 5.15 4.57 5.24
N LEU A 163 3.83 4.74 5.01
CA LEU A 163 3.32 5.63 3.99
C LEU A 163 3.71 7.09 4.26
N GLN A 164 3.53 7.56 5.49
CA GLN A 164 3.89 8.92 5.87
C GLN A 164 5.40 9.17 5.70
N ASP A 165 6.25 8.22 6.09
CA ASP A 165 7.70 8.31 5.90
C ASP A 165 8.08 8.39 4.42
N LEU A 166 7.49 7.52 3.58
CA LEU A 166 7.73 7.52 2.14
C LEU A 166 7.31 8.83 1.48
N GLN A 167 6.13 9.37 1.84
CA GLN A 167 5.65 10.64 1.31
C GLN A 167 6.58 11.80 1.69
N ARG A 168 7.08 11.82 2.93
CA ARG A 168 8.08 12.82 3.37
C ARG A 168 9.39 12.69 2.59
N LEU A 169 9.84 11.46 2.34
CA LEU A 169 11.05 11.20 1.57
C LEU A 169 10.89 11.61 0.10
N GLN A 170 9.75 11.29 -0.51
CA GLN A 170 9.42 11.68 -1.89
C GLN A 170 9.40 13.20 -2.05
N GLN A 171 8.75 13.93 -1.13
CA GLN A 171 8.72 15.39 -1.14
C GLN A 171 10.11 16.01 -1.04
N ARG A 172 10.99 15.44 -0.21
CA ARG A 172 12.37 15.91 -0.04
C ARG A 172 13.28 15.57 -1.21
N ALA A 173 12.97 14.51 -1.94
CA ALA A 173 13.74 14.11 -3.11
C ALA A 173 13.56 15.08 -4.30
N HIS A 174 12.63 16.04 -4.22
CA HIS A 174 12.32 17.02 -5.27
C HIS A 174 12.13 16.38 -6.65
N SER A 175 11.64 15.14 -6.69
CA SER A 175 11.47 14.42 -7.93
C SER A 175 10.07 14.66 -8.51
N ASP A 176 10.01 14.95 -9.82
CA ASP A 176 8.80 14.77 -10.64
C ASP A 176 8.48 13.27 -10.83
N SER A 177 8.68 12.49 -9.76
CA SER A 177 8.65 11.05 -9.73
C SER A 177 7.28 10.57 -10.18
N ARG A 178 7.27 9.66 -11.15
CA ARG A 178 6.05 8.98 -11.60
C ARG A 178 5.59 7.88 -10.65
N ALA A 179 6.36 7.55 -9.61
CA ALA A 179 6.02 6.52 -8.65
C ALA A 179 4.73 6.82 -7.89
N LYS A 180 3.79 5.87 -7.94
CA LYS A 180 2.57 5.88 -7.14
C LYS A 180 2.88 5.30 -5.76
N VAL A 181 2.97 6.19 -4.76
CA VAL A 181 3.21 5.82 -3.36
C VAL A 181 1.87 5.65 -2.64
N MET A 182 1.56 4.45 -2.17
CA MET A 182 0.27 4.15 -1.53
C MET A 182 0.34 2.97 -0.55
N LEU A 183 -0.73 2.74 0.23
CA LEU A 183 -0.81 1.55 1.08
C LEU A 183 -0.99 0.29 0.23
N PHE A 184 -0.33 -0.80 0.62
CA PHE A 184 -0.57 -2.08 -0.05
C PHE A 184 -2.02 -2.57 0.16
N GLY A 185 -2.57 -2.30 1.34
CA GLY A 185 -3.93 -2.70 1.71
C GLY A 185 -5.05 -1.87 1.06
N GLU A 186 -4.74 -0.92 0.17
CA GLU A 186 -5.72 -0.42 -0.81
C GLU A 186 -6.30 -1.58 -1.64
N PHE A 187 -5.50 -2.61 -1.89
CA PHE A 187 -5.90 -3.84 -2.60
C PHE A 187 -6.47 -4.91 -1.66
N SER A 188 -6.98 -4.52 -0.49
CA SER A 188 -7.65 -5.45 0.42
C SER A 188 -8.93 -6.07 -0.13
N GLY A 189 -9.61 -5.39 -1.05
CA GLY A 189 -10.97 -5.75 -1.47
C GLY A 189 -12.03 -5.38 -0.44
N LYS A 190 -11.67 -4.58 0.58
CA LYS A 190 -12.60 -4.02 1.57
C LYS A 190 -12.91 -2.55 1.25
N GLN A 191 -14.00 -2.02 1.83
CA GLN A 191 -14.38 -0.61 1.67
C GLN A 191 -13.33 0.37 2.21
N ARG A 192 -12.52 -0.05 3.19
CA ARG A 192 -11.46 0.76 3.76
C ARG A 192 -10.11 0.05 3.60
N PRO A 193 -9.04 0.79 3.29
CA PRO A 193 -7.71 0.21 3.17
C PRO A 193 -7.26 -0.44 4.47
N GLU A 194 -6.76 -1.67 4.35
CA GLU A 194 -6.13 -2.39 5.45
C GLU A 194 -4.66 -1.99 5.60
N THR A 195 -4.08 -2.31 6.76
CA THR A 195 -2.63 -2.31 6.97
C THR A 195 -2.16 -3.74 7.15
N VAL A 196 -0.98 -4.06 6.63
CA VAL A 196 -0.34 -5.35 6.90
C VAL A 196 0.11 -5.36 8.36
N SER A 197 -0.45 -6.28 9.14
CA SER A 197 -0.20 -6.39 10.58
C SER A 197 1.28 -6.66 10.82
N ASP A 198 1.91 -5.96 11.76
CA ASP A 198 3.31 -6.21 12.10
C ASP A 198 3.43 -7.54 12.87
N PRO A 199 4.09 -8.57 12.30
CA PRO A 199 4.14 -9.88 12.92
C PRO A 199 5.24 -10.01 13.98
N TYR A 200 6.12 -9.00 14.13
CA TYR A 200 7.36 -9.14 14.88
C TYR A 200 7.17 -9.63 16.33
N TYR A 201 6.11 -9.13 16.99
CA TYR A 201 5.71 -9.53 18.35
C TYR A 201 4.51 -10.48 18.39
N GLY A 202 4.02 -10.94 17.23
CA GLY A 202 2.78 -11.71 17.10
C GLY A 202 2.93 -13.22 17.07
N GLY A 203 4.15 -13.76 17.16
CA GLY A 203 4.41 -15.19 16.99
C GLY A 203 3.96 -15.71 15.62
N ASP A 204 3.82 -17.02 15.49
CA ASP A 204 3.55 -17.68 14.20
C ASP A 204 2.19 -17.27 13.59
N GLU A 205 1.19 -17.00 14.42
CA GLU A 205 -0.11 -16.48 13.97
C GLU A 205 0.02 -15.10 13.32
N GLY A 206 0.93 -14.25 13.82
CA GLY A 206 1.24 -12.95 13.23
C GLY A 206 1.78 -13.09 11.81
N PHE A 207 2.73 -13.99 11.60
CA PHE A 207 3.32 -14.23 10.28
C PHE A 207 2.32 -14.87 9.31
N THR A 208 1.51 -15.82 9.78
CA THR A 208 0.43 -16.42 8.99
C THR A 208 -0.57 -15.36 8.51
N LYS A 209 -0.96 -14.43 9.41
CA LYS A 209 -1.85 -13.33 9.05
C LYS A 209 -1.21 -12.35 8.06
N ALA A 210 0.05 -11.99 8.25
CA ALA A 210 0.76 -11.13 7.31
C ALA A 210 0.85 -11.78 5.91
N TYR A 211 1.08 -13.10 5.86
CA TYR A 211 1.12 -13.86 4.61
C TYR A 211 -0.22 -13.86 3.89
N GLU A 212 -1.32 -14.11 4.62
CA GLU A 212 -2.69 -14.01 4.08
C GLU A 212 -2.94 -12.63 3.46
N GLN A 213 -2.64 -11.56 4.22
CA GLN A 213 -2.85 -10.19 3.76
C GLN A 213 -2.04 -9.91 2.48
N CYS A 214 -0.75 -10.22 2.48
CA CYS A 214 0.12 -10.02 1.31
C CYS A 214 -0.32 -10.83 0.09
N THR A 215 -0.78 -12.06 0.27
CA THR A 215 -1.28 -12.92 -0.80
C THR A 215 -2.55 -12.35 -1.42
N ARG A 216 -3.53 -11.99 -0.58
CA ARG A 216 -4.79 -11.41 -1.04
C ARG A 216 -4.57 -10.07 -1.74
N PHE A 217 -3.74 -9.19 -1.16
CA PHE A 217 -3.46 -7.88 -1.75
C PHE A 217 -2.75 -8.03 -3.09
N THR A 218 -1.81 -8.97 -3.21
CA THR A 218 -1.15 -9.30 -4.48
C THR A 218 -2.16 -9.73 -5.55
N GLY A 219 -3.04 -10.69 -5.23
CA GLY A 219 -4.03 -11.18 -6.21
C GLY A 219 -4.97 -10.07 -6.68
N ASN A 220 -5.45 -9.22 -5.76
CA ASN A 220 -6.31 -8.10 -6.09
C ASN A 220 -5.58 -7.01 -6.90
N PHE A 221 -4.32 -6.73 -6.57
CA PHE A 221 -3.50 -5.77 -7.31
C PHE A 221 -3.23 -6.25 -8.74
N LEU A 222 -2.85 -7.52 -8.93
CA LEU A 222 -2.63 -8.09 -10.25
C LEU A 222 -3.91 -8.08 -11.09
N LYS A 223 -5.06 -8.41 -10.50
CA LYS A 223 -6.36 -8.30 -11.17
C LYS A 223 -6.69 -6.85 -11.56
N HIS A 224 -6.34 -5.89 -10.72
CA HIS A 224 -6.54 -4.48 -11.02
C HIS A 224 -5.65 -3.99 -12.18
N LEU A 225 -4.38 -4.43 -12.21
CA LEU A 225 -3.44 -4.05 -13.27
C LEU A 225 -3.72 -4.73 -14.60
N PHE A 226 -4.11 -6.00 -14.57
CA PHE A 226 -4.27 -6.85 -15.75
C PHE A 226 -5.68 -7.47 -15.77
N PRO A 227 -6.74 -6.65 -15.94
CA PRO A 227 -8.12 -7.11 -15.80
C PRO A 227 -8.54 -8.14 -16.84
N ASP A 228 -7.89 -8.18 -18.01
CA ASP A 228 -8.20 -9.14 -19.08
C ASP A 228 -7.44 -10.47 -18.96
N ILE A 229 -6.58 -10.61 -17.95
CA ILE A 229 -5.85 -11.86 -17.70
C ILE A 229 -6.66 -12.76 -16.78
N ASP A 230 -6.97 -13.97 -17.25
CA ASP A 230 -7.52 -15.02 -16.40
C ASP A 230 -6.39 -15.69 -15.59
N PRO A 231 -6.38 -15.59 -14.24
CA PRO A 231 -5.35 -16.20 -13.42
C PRO A 231 -5.32 -17.74 -13.47
N LYS A 232 -6.37 -18.37 -14.03
CA LYS A 232 -6.50 -19.84 -14.14
C LYS A 232 -6.19 -20.39 -15.54
N ALA A 233 -5.84 -19.53 -16.49
CA ALA A 233 -5.53 -19.91 -17.87
C ALA A 233 -4.14 -20.56 -18.00
#